data_AF-A0A1I4RNZ0-F1
#
_entry.id   AF-A0A1I4RNZ0-F1
#
_cell.length_a   1.000
_cell.length_b   1.000
_cell.length_c   1.000
_cell.angle_alpha   90.00
_cell.angle_beta   90.00
_cell.angle_gamma   90.00
#
_symmetry.space_group_name_H-M   'P 1'
#
loop_
_entity.id
_entity.type
_entity.pdbx_description
1 polymer ?
#
loop_
_entity_poly.entity_id
_entity_poly.type
_entity_poly.pdbx_seq_one_letter_code
_entity_poly.pdbx_strand_id
1 'polypeptide(L)'
;MKKLKLVAIALFLLSCNAYALKISFSAGECLTPAEDAITQPTSNKIESAYYLSEDQGNGFYILELHGGLPRFVNTNDDICIDHETNIGYRLYFDAHGFPPAPIQLPTPIDKIPATGYFDGKKLIIFSNSIYTDLAGKFDSSTNSLATSKFMPVSNTVFFDYIAESNSFRLTKIIRNIGSIHASASHEPLFHTYIEFVDPSPNGTNIMIPKMDIIYKLEN
;
A
#
# COMPACT_ATOMS: atom_id res chain seq x y z
N MET A 1 44.68 3.38 44.24
CA MET A 1 44.58 3.07 42.80
C MET A 1 43.63 1.89 42.59
N LYS A 2 42.83 1.92 41.51
CA LYS A 2 41.95 0.85 41.00
C LYS A 2 40.66 0.55 41.79
N LYS A 3 39.64 1.43 41.81
CA LYS A 3 38.19 1.06 41.82
C LYS A 3 37.29 2.26 41.47
N LEU A 4 37.57 2.98 40.38
CA LEU A 4 36.69 4.08 39.93
C LEU A 4 36.72 4.30 38.41
N LYS A 5 36.72 3.22 37.62
CA LYS A 5 36.68 3.31 36.15
C LYS A 5 35.66 2.37 35.48
N LEU A 6 34.86 1.61 36.24
CA LEU A 6 33.93 0.63 35.64
C LEU A 6 32.46 1.09 35.60
N VAL A 7 32.12 2.27 36.11
CA VAL A 7 30.72 2.73 36.19
C VAL A 7 30.32 3.63 35.01
N ALA A 8 31.27 4.23 34.29
CA ALA A 8 30.96 5.16 33.21
C ALA A 8 30.67 4.49 31.84
N ILE A 9 31.00 3.21 31.66
CA ILE A 9 30.82 2.52 30.36
C ILE A 9 29.46 1.80 30.28
N ALA A 10 28.79 1.54 31.42
CA ALA A 10 27.48 0.91 31.43
C ALA A 10 26.32 1.88 31.14
N LEU A 11 26.52 3.21 31.21
CA LEU A 11 25.44 4.18 31.00
C LEU A 11 25.20 4.58 29.54
N PHE A 12 26.09 4.24 28.61
CA PHE A 12 25.94 4.56 27.18
C PHE A 12 25.34 3.42 26.34
N LEU A 13 25.01 2.29 26.95
CA LEU A 13 24.46 1.11 26.26
C LEU A 13 22.93 0.99 26.36
N LEU A 14 22.22 1.99 26.88
CA LEU A 14 20.80 1.86 27.26
C LEU A 14 19.84 2.95 26.73
N SER A 15 20.18 3.67 25.66
CA SER A 15 19.18 4.49 24.97
C SER A 15 19.46 4.64 23.48
N CYS A 16 19.68 3.53 22.79
CA CYS A 16 19.48 3.49 21.34
C CYS A 16 17.98 3.29 21.09
N ASN A 17 17.18 4.34 21.32
CA ASN A 17 15.89 4.41 20.66
C ASN A 17 16.24 4.57 19.18
N ALA A 18 16.22 3.47 18.43
CA ALA A 18 16.19 3.53 16.97
C ALA A 18 14.85 4.19 16.62
N TYR A 19 14.85 5.52 16.56
CA TYR A 19 13.73 6.30 16.09
C TYR A 19 13.50 5.90 14.62
N ALA A 20 12.42 5.15 14.38
CA ALA A 20 12.02 4.79 13.04
C ALA A 20 11.45 6.05 12.39
N LEU A 21 12.23 6.63 11.46
CA LEU A 21 11.82 7.82 10.73
C LEU A 21 10.51 7.54 9.97
N LYS A 22 9.49 8.37 10.19
CA LYS A 22 8.16 8.21 9.58
C LYS A 22 7.78 9.47 8.84
N ILE A 23 7.19 9.34 7.65
CA ILE A 23 6.39 10.43 7.07
C ILE A 23 4.92 10.04 7.09
N SER A 24 4.05 10.96 7.49
CA SER A 24 2.64 10.61 7.62
C SER A 24 1.64 11.74 7.44
N PHE A 25 0.44 11.36 7.03
CA PHE A 25 -0.71 12.22 6.82
C PHE A 25 -1.98 11.54 7.36
N SER A 26 -2.82 12.29 8.06
CA SER A 26 -4.06 11.76 8.67
C SER A 26 -5.32 12.31 7.99
N ALA A 27 -6.26 11.43 7.65
CA ALA A 27 -7.56 11.78 7.10
C ALA A 27 -8.62 10.74 7.50
N GLY A 28 -9.87 10.94 7.08
CA GLY A 28 -10.92 9.93 7.28
C GLY A 28 -10.65 8.71 6.39
N GLU A 29 -11.09 7.52 6.78
CA GLU A 29 -11.07 6.35 5.91
C GLU A 29 -12.12 6.46 4.79
N CYS A 30 -11.86 5.87 3.62
CA CYS A 30 -12.85 5.87 2.53
C CYS A 30 -13.96 4.83 2.80
N LEU A 31 -15.23 5.26 2.78
CA LEU A 31 -16.38 4.35 2.98
C LEU A 31 -16.54 3.27 1.91
N THR A 32 -16.12 3.54 0.68
CA THR A 32 -16.26 2.58 -0.42
C THR A 32 -14.92 2.38 -1.13
N PRO A 33 -14.35 1.17 -1.14
CA PRO A 33 -13.09 0.86 -1.83
C PRO A 33 -13.22 0.87 -3.35
N ALA A 34 -14.45 0.88 -3.90
CA ALA A 34 -14.68 0.82 -5.35
C ALA A 34 -14.17 2.10 -6.07
N GLU A 35 -13.36 1.91 -7.11
CA GLU A 35 -12.66 2.98 -7.86
C GLU A 35 -13.57 4.06 -8.46
N ASP A 36 -14.79 3.68 -8.84
CA ASP A 36 -15.74 4.57 -9.52
C ASP A 36 -16.87 5.07 -8.60
N ALA A 37 -16.88 4.65 -7.34
CA ALA A 37 -17.86 5.13 -6.38
C ALA A 37 -17.44 6.51 -5.83
N ILE A 38 -18.38 7.46 -5.81
CA ILE A 38 -18.26 8.65 -4.96
C ILE A 38 -18.15 8.13 -3.52
N THR A 39 -16.97 8.27 -2.93
CA THR A 39 -16.72 7.87 -1.54
C THR A 39 -16.68 9.13 -0.66
N GLN A 40 -17.20 9.02 0.57
CA GLN A 40 -17.08 10.07 1.57
C GLN A 40 -16.09 9.62 2.66
N PRO A 41 -15.33 10.54 3.27
CA PRO A 41 -14.49 10.23 4.41
C PRO A 41 -15.35 9.83 5.61
N THR A 42 -14.96 8.77 6.32
CA THR A 42 -15.53 8.43 7.62
C THR A 42 -15.12 9.46 8.67
N SER A 43 -15.86 9.50 9.80
CA SER A 43 -15.43 10.23 10.99
C SER A 43 -14.20 9.60 11.67
N ASN A 44 -13.97 8.29 11.45
CA ASN A 44 -12.77 7.60 11.92
C ASN A 44 -11.53 8.14 11.19
N LYS A 45 -10.55 8.63 11.94
CA LYS A 45 -9.29 9.13 11.38
C LYS A 45 -8.26 8.01 11.36
N ILE A 46 -7.69 7.77 10.19
CA ILE A 46 -6.57 6.86 9.98
C ILE A 46 -5.37 7.63 9.43
N GLU A 47 -4.21 6.98 9.43
CA GLU A 47 -2.93 7.57 9.01
C GLU A 47 -2.38 6.82 7.80
N SER A 48 -2.08 7.56 6.72
CA SER A 48 -1.22 7.09 5.63
C SER A 48 0.21 7.37 6.07
N ALA A 49 0.99 6.32 6.28
CA ALA A 49 2.33 6.45 6.84
C ALA A 49 3.35 5.61 6.08
N TYR A 50 4.51 6.19 5.80
CA TYR A 50 5.69 5.46 5.35
C TYR A 50 6.72 5.43 6.48
N TYR A 51 7.06 4.23 6.93
CA TYR A 51 8.11 4.00 7.92
C TYR A 51 9.41 3.64 7.21
N LEU A 52 10.51 4.29 7.58
CA LEU A 52 11.83 3.92 7.13
C LEU A 52 12.27 2.61 7.78
N SER A 53 12.48 1.59 6.96
CA SER A 53 13.04 0.31 7.39
C SER A 53 14.55 0.25 7.22
N GLU A 54 15.06 0.75 6.08
CA GLU A 54 16.49 0.69 5.76
C GLU A 54 16.91 1.83 4.82
N ASP A 55 18.08 2.42 5.10
CA ASP A 55 18.78 3.32 4.18
C ASP A 55 19.77 2.51 3.32
N GLN A 56 19.53 2.46 2.01
CA GLN A 56 20.35 1.73 1.04
C GLN A 56 21.51 2.59 0.49
N GLY A 57 21.59 3.86 0.89
CA GLY A 57 22.53 4.84 0.37
C GLY A 57 22.12 5.40 -0.99
N ASN A 58 22.85 6.42 -1.44
CA ASN A 58 22.61 7.12 -2.71
C ASN A 58 21.17 7.64 -2.89
N GLY A 59 20.50 7.95 -1.78
CA GLY A 59 19.12 8.44 -1.77
C GLY A 59 18.06 7.35 -1.89
N PHE A 60 18.40 6.06 -1.89
CA PHE A 60 17.43 4.96 -1.92
C PHE A 60 17.08 4.45 -0.52
N TYR A 61 15.80 4.14 -0.30
CA TYR A 61 15.26 3.70 1.00
C TYR A 61 14.31 2.53 0.84
N ILE A 62 14.38 1.58 1.78
CA ILE A 62 13.34 0.57 1.98
C ILE A 62 12.35 1.12 3.01
N LEU A 63 11.07 1.13 2.63
CA LEU A 63 9.98 1.70 3.40
C LEU A 63 8.90 0.65 3.63
N GLU A 64 8.05 0.88 4.64
CA GLU A 64 6.79 0.16 4.79
C GLU A 64 5.64 1.17 4.73
N LEU A 65 4.69 0.96 3.81
CA LEU A 65 3.45 1.72 3.74
C LEU A 65 2.42 1.09 4.68
N HIS A 66 1.86 1.90 5.56
CA HIS A 66 0.77 1.56 6.47
C HIS A 66 -0.47 2.41 6.17
N GLY A 67 -1.64 1.86 6.49
CA GLY A 67 -2.92 2.58 6.48
C GLY A 67 -3.51 2.88 5.10
N GLY A 68 -2.70 3.07 4.06
CA GLY A 68 -3.18 3.23 2.67
C GLY A 68 -2.74 4.56 2.06
N LEU A 69 -3.32 4.94 0.92
CA LEU A 69 -3.01 6.21 0.23
C LEU A 69 -4.23 7.13 0.18
N PRO A 70 -4.02 8.46 0.14
CA PRO A 70 -5.11 9.40 -0.02
C PRO A 70 -5.76 9.25 -1.39
N ARG A 71 -7.10 9.27 -1.40
CA ARG A 71 -7.95 9.31 -2.58
C ARG A 71 -8.65 10.67 -2.65
N PHE A 72 -8.69 11.25 -3.84
CA PHE A 72 -9.28 12.57 -4.07
C PHE A 72 -10.73 12.41 -4.53
N VAL A 73 -11.69 12.92 -3.74
CA VAL A 73 -13.11 12.86 -4.08
C VAL A 73 -13.44 14.02 -5.02
N ASN A 74 -14.06 13.71 -6.17
CA ASN A 74 -14.02 14.57 -7.36
C ASN A 74 -14.70 15.95 -7.23
N THR A 75 -15.40 16.27 -6.13
CA THR A 75 -16.23 17.49 -6.05
C THR A 75 -16.09 18.37 -4.80
N ASN A 76 -15.53 17.92 -3.68
CA ASN A 76 -15.70 18.62 -2.39
C ASN A 76 -14.43 19.02 -1.63
N ASP A 77 -13.24 18.97 -2.25
CA ASP A 77 -11.96 19.06 -1.52
C ASP A 77 -11.80 17.99 -0.41
N ASP A 78 -12.69 16.99 -0.40
CA ASP A 78 -12.66 15.93 0.58
C ASP A 78 -11.60 14.89 0.19
N ILE A 79 -10.74 14.59 1.16
CA ILE A 79 -9.71 13.56 1.07
C ILE A 79 -10.06 12.47 2.07
N CYS A 80 -10.03 11.23 1.62
CA CYS A 80 -10.05 10.05 2.47
C CYS A 80 -8.83 9.18 2.20
N ILE A 81 -8.46 8.32 3.14
CA ILE A 81 -7.41 7.31 2.96
C ILE A 81 -8.08 6.00 2.57
N ASP A 82 -7.66 5.47 1.43
CA ASP A 82 -8.10 4.18 0.91
C ASP A 82 -7.11 3.12 1.39
N HIS A 83 -7.51 2.39 2.42
CA HIS A 83 -6.74 1.30 3.00
C HIS A 83 -6.79 0.05 2.13
N GLU A 84 -8.02 -0.41 1.83
CA GLU A 84 -8.25 -1.72 1.25
C GLU A 84 -7.65 -1.89 -0.14
N THR A 85 -7.76 -0.92 -1.04
CA THR A 85 -7.23 -1.08 -2.40
C THR A 85 -5.76 -0.75 -2.52
N ASN A 86 -5.19 0.03 -1.59
CA ASN A 86 -3.78 0.39 -1.60
C ASN A 86 -2.88 -0.61 -0.86
N ILE A 87 -3.36 -1.17 0.25
CA ILE A 87 -2.62 -2.15 1.04
C ILE A 87 -2.96 -3.57 0.58
N GLY A 88 -4.26 -3.86 0.40
CA GLY A 88 -4.72 -5.10 -0.22
C GLY A 88 -4.70 -6.33 0.70
N TYR A 89 -4.49 -7.48 0.07
CA TYR A 89 -4.62 -8.80 0.66
C TYR A 89 -3.36 -9.63 0.39
N ARG A 90 -3.06 -10.52 1.33
CA ARG A 90 -2.08 -11.59 1.13
C ARG A 90 -2.78 -12.84 0.59
N LEU A 91 -2.20 -13.39 -0.47
CA LEU A 91 -2.54 -14.69 -1.04
C LEU A 91 -1.51 -15.72 -0.58
N TYR A 92 -1.95 -16.95 -0.34
CA TYR A 92 -1.09 -18.07 0.05
C TYR A 92 -1.01 -19.06 -1.10
N PHE A 93 0.21 -19.35 -1.52
CA PHE A 93 0.53 -20.37 -2.51
C PHE A 93 1.61 -21.30 -1.95
N ASP A 94 1.60 -22.56 -2.38
CA ASP A 94 2.66 -23.52 -2.12
C ASP A 94 3.88 -23.25 -3.03
N ALA A 95 4.93 -24.08 -2.89
CA ALA A 95 6.15 -23.95 -3.67
C ALA A 95 5.96 -24.12 -5.20
N HIS A 96 4.81 -24.62 -5.62
CA HIS A 96 4.46 -24.84 -7.02
C HIS A 96 3.51 -23.76 -7.57
N GLY A 97 3.14 -22.77 -6.75
CA GLY A 97 2.22 -21.70 -7.14
C GLY A 97 0.74 -22.06 -7.01
N PHE A 98 0.40 -23.16 -6.33
CA PHE A 98 -0.99 -23.56 -6.09
C PHE A 98 -1.46 -23.15 -4.70
N PRO A 99 -2.72 -22.75 -4.50
CA PRO A 99 -3.23 -22.48 -3.17
C PRO A 99 -3.17 -23.76 -2.31
N PRO A 100 -2.61 -23.69 -1.08
CA PRO A 100 -2.45 -24.87 -0.24
C PRO A 100 -3.83 -25.45 0.11
N ALA A 101 -3.90 -26.78 0.28
CA ALA A 101 -5.09 -27.44 0.82
C ALA A 101 -5.00 -27.49 2.35
N PRO A 102 -6.03 -27.06 3.10
CA PRO A 102 -7.31 -26.50 2.62
C PRO A 102 -7.16 -25.08 2.08
N ILE A 103 -7.98 -24.72 1.09
CA ILE A 103 -7.98 -23.39 0.45
C ILE A 103 -8.11 -22.31 1.53
N GLN A 104 -7.11 -21.44 1.60
CA GLN A 104 -7.11 -20.29 2.51
C GLN A 104 -7.68 -19.08 1.79
N LEU A 105 -8.64 -18.40 2.42
CA LEU A 105 -9.16 -17.13 1.91
C LEU A 105 -8.06 -16.06 1.96
N PRO A 106 -8.02 -15.15 0.97
CA PRO A 106 -7.15 -13.97 1.02
C PRO A 106 -7.33 -13.24 2.35
N THR A 107 -6.22 -12.93 3.01
CA THR A 107 -6.24 -12.25 4.31
C THR A 107 -5.87 -10.79 4.12
N PRO A 108 -6.68 -9.83 4.62
CA PRO A 108 -6.28 -8.43 4.63
C PRO A 108 -4.92 -8.26 5.29
N ILE A 109 -4.09 -7.39 4.74
CA ILE A 109 -2.83 -7.00 5.36
C ILE A 109 -2.91 -5.54 5.79
N ASP A 110 -2.11 -5.17 6.78
CA ASP A 110 -2.10 -3.84 7.40
C ASP A 110 -0.97 -2.95 6.85
N LYS A 111 0.02 -3.57 6.20
CA LYS A 111 1.18 -2.91 5.60
C LYS A 111 1.74 -3.64 4.39
N ILE A 112 2.44 -2.89 3.54
CA ILE A 112 3.18 -3.41 2.38
C ILE A 112 4.58 -2.80 2.28
N PRO A 113 5.57 -3.54 1.74
CA PRO A 113 6.87 -2.97 1.45
C PRO A 113 6.77 -1.91 0.33
N ALA A 114 7.62 -0.91 0.42
CA ALA A 114 7.77 0.16 -0.54
C ALA A 114 9.24 0.53 -0.72
N THR A 115 9.57 1.20 -1.83
CA THR A 115 10.92 1.69 -2.10
C THR A 115 10.87 3.18 -2.39
N GLY A 116 11.67 3.96 -1.69
CA GLY A 116 11.79 5.40 -1.86
C GLY A 116 13.08 5.80 -2.56
N TYR A 117 13.05 6.89 -3.32
CA TYR A 117 14.22 7.64 -3.79
C TYR A 117 14.08 9.12 -3.42
N PHE A 118 15.09 9.69 -2.76
CA PHE A 118 15.14 11.10 -2.37
C PHE A 118 16.44 11.76 -2.85
N ASP A 119 16.32 12.86 -3.58
CA ASP A 119 17.45 13.62 -4.12
C ASP A 119 17.78 14.90 -3.30
N GLY A 120 17.14 15.07 -2.15
CA GLY A 120 17.22 16.29 -1.33
C GLY A 120 16.11 17.31 -1.61
N LYS A 121 15.34 17.15 -2.69
CA LYS A 121 14.21 18.03 -3.06
C LYS A 121 12.93 17.28 -3.35
N LYS A 122 13.02 16.13 -4.01
CA LYS A 122 11.90 15.29 -4.41
C LYS A 122 12.05 13.91 -3.82
N LEU A 123 10.96 13.41 -3.24
CA LEU A 123 10.85 12.04 -2.77
C LEU A 123 9.85 11.30 -3.67
N ILE A 124 10.27 10.17 -4.23
CA ILE A 124 9.45 9.30 -5.06
C ILE A 124 9.36 7.96 -4.35
N ILE A 125 8.15 7.47 -4.08
CA ILE A 125 7.93 6.18 -3.43
C ILE A 125 7.14 5.25 -4.35
N PHE A 126 7.59 4.01 -4.47
CA PHE A 126 6.94 2.96 -5.22
C PHE A 126 6.46 1.83 -4.29
N SER A 127 5.23 1.37 -4.47
CA SER A 127 4.66 0.24 -3.71
C SER A 127 3.75 -0.62 -4.58
N ASN A 128 3.64 -1.91 -4.24
CA ASN A 128 2.78 -2.87 -4.93
C ASN A 128 1.89 -3.61 -3.94
N SER A 129 0.64 -3.83 -4.33
CA SER A 129 -0.34 -4.61 -3.57
C SER A 129 -1.22 -5.44 -4.49
N ILE A 130 -2.01 -6.33 -3.89
CA ILE A 130 -3.02 -7.11 -4.58
C ILE A 130 -4.35 -6.83 -3.91
N TYR A 131 -5.31 -6.31 -4.66
CA TYR A 131 -6.68 -6.13 -4.22
C TYR A 131 -7.56 -7.27 -4.76
N THR A 132 -8.52 -7.72 -3.97
CA THR A 132 -9.52 -8.70 -4.38
C THR A 132 -10.88 -8.36 -3.81
N ASP A 133 -11.92 -8.58 -4.60
CA ASP A 133 -13.31 -8.30 -4.22
C ASP A 133 -13.95 -9.43 -3.40
N LEU A 134 -13.27 -10.59 -3.27
CA LEU A 134 -13.78 -11.82 -2.63
C LEU A 134 -15.19 -12.22 -3.10
N ALA A 135 -15.63 -11.73 -4.26
CA ALA A 135 -17.04 -11.70 -4.63
C ALA A 135 -17.49 -12.96 -5.38
N GLY A 136 -16.88 -14.11 -5.10
CA GLY A 136 -17.21 -15.38 -5.73
C GLY A 136 -18.71 -15.67 -5.59
N LYS A 137 -19.47 -15.62 -6.68
CA LYS A 137 -20.92 -15.79 -6.68
C LYS A 137 -21.35 -16.69 -7.81
N PHE A 138 -22.18 -17.66 -7.47
CA PHE A 138 -22.90 -18.46 -8.45
C PHE A 138 -24.21 -17.74 -8.79
N ASP A 139 -24.39 -17.34 -10.04
CA ASP A 139 -25.65 -16.81 -10.55
C ASP A 139 -26.49 -17.94 -11.13
N SER A 140 -27.51 -18.35 -10.37
CA SER A 140 -28.44 -19.40 -10.77
C SER A 140 -29.32 -19.03 -11.97
N SER A 141 -29.44 -17.74 -12.33
CA SER A 141 -30.26 -17.29 -13.45
C SER A 141 -29.54 -17.41 -14.80
N THR A 142 -28.22 -17.26 -14.80
CA THR A 142 -27.36 -17.38 -15.98
C THR A 142 -26.54 -18.67 -16.00
N ASN A 143 -26.65 -19.51 -14.95
CA ASN A 143 -25.81 -20.68 -14.71
C ASN A 143 -24.32 -20.35 -14.85
N SER A 144 -23.94 -19.16 -14.36
CA SER A 144 -22.58 -18.64 -14.46
C SER A 144 -21.93 -18.53 -13.08
N LEU A 145 -20.63 -18.80 -13.03
CA LEU A 145 -19.82 -18.58 -11.85
C LEU A 145 -19.03 -17.29 -12.05
N ALA A 146 -19.36 -16.25 -11.29
CA ALA A 146 -18.48 -15.11 -11.11
C ALA A 146 -17.37 -15.54 -10.14
N THR A 147 -16.14 -15.65 -10.62
CA THR A 147 -14.97 -15.90 -9.78
C THR A 147 -14.52 -14.60 -9.12
N SER A 148 -13.86 -14.69 -7.96
CA SER A 148 -13.22 -13.52 -7.34
C SER A 148 -12.26 -12.84 -8.32
N LYS A 149 -12.25 -11.52 -8.34
CA LYS A 149 -11.31 -10.74 -9.14
C LYS A 149 -10.03 -10.50 -8.33
N PHE A 150 -8.87 -10.67 -8.96
CA PHE A 150 -7.57 -10.31 -8.40
C PHE A 150 -6.96 -9.20 -9.25
N MET A 151 -6.62 -8.09 -8.61
CA MET A 151 -6.11 -6.89 -9.25
C MET A 151 -4.77 -6.50 -8.62
N PRO A 152 -3.64 -6.73 -9.30
CA PRO A 152 -2.38 -6.14 -8.88
C PRO A 152 -2.47 -4.62 -9.05
N VAL A 153 -2.07 -3.90 -8.00
CA VAL A 153 -2.04 -2.44 -7.96
C VAL A 153 -0.61 -2.01 -7.71
N SER A 154 -0.09 -1.13 -8.56
CA SER A 154 1.19 -0.46 -8.35
C SER A 154 0.94 1.03 -8.13
N ASN A 155 1.57 1.61 -7.11
CA ASN A 155 1.47 3.04 -6.83
C ASN A 155 2.85 3.68 -6.90
N THR A 156 2.96 4.81 -7.59
CA THR A 156 4.12 5.70 -7.56
C THR A 156 3.68 7.05 -7.02
N VAL A 157 4.24 7.44 -5.88
CA VAL A 157 3.84 8.61 -5.12
C VAL A 157 4.97 9.64 -5.16
N PHE A 158 4.64 10.89 -5.50
CA PHE A 158 5.61 11.96 -5.69
C PHE A 158 5.42 13.05 -4.64
N PHE A 159 6.50 13.43 -4.00
CA PHE A 159 6.55 14.47 -2.99
C PHE A 159 7.59 15.54 -3.33
N ASP A 160 7.27 16.78 -2.98
CA ASP A 160 8.25 17.87 -2.86
C ASP A 160 8.58 18.08 -1.38
N TYR A 161 9.86 18.17 -1.05
CA TYR A 161 10.32 18.42 0.31
C TYR A 161 10.25 19.92 0.65
N ILE A 162 9.68 20.23 1.81
CA ILE A 162 9.55 21.57 2.38
C ILE A 162 10.50 21.64 3.56
N ALA A 163 11.65 22.30 3.37
CA ALA A 163 12.72 22.36 4.35
C ALA A 163 12.32 23.15 5.61
N GLU A 164 11.48 24.19 5.44
CA GLU A 164 11.06 25.09 6.53
C GLU A 164 10.23 24.38 7.59
N SER A 165 9.43 23.38 7.18
CA SER A 165 8.54 22.62 8.05
C SER A 165 8.95 21.15 8.20
N ASN A 166 10.10 20.75 7.65
CA ASN A 166 10.58 19.36 7.63
C ASN A 166 9.47 18.39 7.21
N SER A 167 8.85 18.66 6.06
CA SER A 167 7.64 17.97 5.61
C SER A 167 7.69 17.67 4.12
N PHE A 168 6.83 16.77 3.65
CA PHE A 168 6.72 16.36 2.27
C PHE A 168 5.34 16.72 1.73
N ARG A 169 5.26 17.60 0.74
CA ARG A 169 4.00 17.90 0.03
C ARG A 169 3.76 16.86 -1.04
N LEU A 170 2.63 16.16 -0.96
CA LEU A 170 2.19 15.27 -2.02
C LEU A 170 1.84 16.07 -3.27
N THR A 171 2.47 15.73 -4.39
CA THR A 171 2.26 16.42 -5.67
C THR A 171 1.48 15.56 -6.67
N LYS A 172 1.64 14.24 -6.61
CA LYS A 172 1.00 13.32 -7.56
C LYS A 172 1.04 11.88 -7.05
N ILE A 173 0.01 11.11 -7.37
CA ILE A 173 0.00 9.66 -7.28
C ILE A 173 -0.28 9.10 -8.68
N ILE A 174 0.57 8.22 -9.17
CA ILE A 174 0.30 7.39 -10.34
C ILE A 174 -0.06 6.02 -9.83
N ARG A 175 -1.28 5.58 -10.10
CA ARG A 175 -1.74 4.24 -9.80
C ARG A 175 -1.87 3.48 -11.10
N ASN A 176 -1.28 2.28 -11.18
CA ASN A 176 -1.55 1.34 -12.26
C ASN A 176 -2.23 0.09 -11.73
N ILE A 177 -3.24 -0.38 -12.44
CA ILE A 177 -4.02 -1.55 -12.09
C ILE A 177 -3.95 -2.56 -13.23
N GLY A 178 -3.46 -3.75 -12.92
CA GLY A 178 -3.57 -4.91 -13.79
C GLY A 178 -4.82 -5.71 -13.46
N SER A 179 -5.18 -6.62 -14.37
CA SER A 179 -6.20 -7.63 -14.11
C SER A 179 -5.58 -9.01 -14.24
N ILE A 180 -5.83 -9.89 -13.28
CA ILE A 180 -5.50 -11.32 -13.39
C ILE A 180 -6.82 -12.06 -13.61
N HIS A 181 -6.90 -12.82 -14.71
CA HIS A 181 -8.04 -13.68 -15.00
C HIS A 181 -7.63 -15.13 -14.77
N ALA A 182 -8.34 -15.83 -13.88
CA ALA A 182 -8.17 -17.28 -13.71
C ALA A 182 -9.30 -17.99 -14.46
N SER A 183 -8.94 -18.81 -15.46
CA SER A 183 -9.88 -19.66 -16.19
C SER A 183 -9.69 -21.12 -15.74
N ALA A 184 -10.79 -21.87 -15.62
CA ALA A 184 -10.76 -23.29 -15.29
C ALA A 184 -11.59 -24.07 -16.32
N SER A 185 -10.97 -25.00 -17.05
CA SER A 185 -11.68 -25.88 -18.00
C SER A 185 -12.09 -27.21 -17.34
N HIS A 186 -13.31 -27.67 -17.59
CA HIS A 186 -13.79 -29.01 -17.22
C HIS A 186 -13.21 -30.09 -18.16
N GLU A 187 -11.95 -30.46 -17.95
CA GLU A 187 -11.35 -31.70 -18.49
C GLU A 187 -10.78 -32.49 -17.29
N PRO A 188 -10.72 -33.83 -17.32
CA PRO A 188 -10.59 -34.70 -16.14
C PRO A 188 -9.20 -34.67 -15.44
N LEU A 189 -8.39 -33.66 -15.73
CA LEU A 189 -7.11 -33.38 -15.07
C LEU A 189 -7.10 -31.91 -14.67
N PHE A 190 -7.42 -31.65 -13.40
CA PHE A 190 -7.42 -30.32 -12.79
C PHE A 190 -6.07 -29.61 -13.01
N HIS A 191 -6.01 -28.74 -14.00
CA HIS A 191 -4.98 -27.71 -14.12
C HIS A 191 -5.69 -26.36 -14.08
N THR A 192 -5.54 -25.65 -12.96
CA THR A 192 -5.89 -24.24 -12.90
C THR A 192 -4.79 -23.48 -13.66
N TYR A 193 -5.12 -22.97 -14.84
CA TYR A 193 -4.21 -22.09 -15.56
C TYR A 193 -4.43 -20.66 -15.02
N ILE A 194 -3.40 -20.09 -14.40
CA ILE A 194 -3.36 -18.65 -14.15
C ILE A 194 -2.97 -18.02 -15.49
N GLU A 195 -3.95 -17.57 -16.26
CA GLU A 195 -3.68 -16.86 -17.50
C GLU A 195 -3.37 -15.38 -17.22
N PHE A 196 -2.38 -14.92 -17.98
CA PHE A 196 -1.71 -13.62 -18.05
C PHE A 196 -2.37 -12.39 -17.42
N VAL A 197 -1.51 -11.52 -16.86
CA VAL A 197 -1.82 -10.14 -16.46
C VAL A 197 -2.14 -9.33 -17.73
N ASP A 198 -3.41 -9.05 -17.97
CA ASP A 198 -3.78 -8.07 -18.99
C ASP A 198 -3.72 -6.66 -18.37
N PRO A 199 -3.14 -5.66 -19.07
CA PRO A 199 -3.31 -4.27 -18.67
C PRO A 199 -4.80 -3.95 -18.71
N SER A 200 -5.34 -3.50 -17.57
CA SER A 200 -6.75 -3.10 -17.51
C SER A 200 -7.01 -1.99 -18.56
N PRO A 201 -8.16 -1.99 -19.26
CA PRO A 201 -8.51 -0.93 -20.21
C PRO A 201 -8.56 0.48 -19.58
N ASN A 202 -8.63 0.56 -18.24
CA ASN A 202 -8.52 1.79 -17.44
C ASN A 202 -7.23 1.83 -16.60
N GLY A 203 -6.20 1.09 -16.99
CA GLY A 203 -5.13 0.58 -16.12
C GLY A 203 -4.11 1.58 -15.58
N THR A 204 -4.20 2.87 -15.90
CA THR A 204 -3.37 3.92 -15.29
C THR A 204 -4.22 5.12 -14.91
N ASN A 205 -4.26 5.42 -13.62
CA ASN A 205 -4.90 6.61 -13.08
C ASN A 205 -3.85 7.58 -12.52
N ILE A 206 -3.86 8.81 -13.01
CA ILE A 206 -3.02 9.89 -12.52
C ILE A 206 -3.87 10.80 -11.63
N MET A 207 -3.57 10.77 -10.34
CA MET A 207 -4.25 11.55 -9.33
C MET A 207 -3.36 12.73 -8.92
N ILE A 208 -3.85 13.95 -9.11
CA ILE A 208 -3.18 15.19 -8.69
C ILE A 208 -4.07 15.86 -7.62
N PRO A 209 -3.54 16.11 -6.41
CA PRO A 209 -4.33 16.74 -5.36
C PRO A 209 -4.64 18.20 -5.76
N LYS A 210 -5.89 18.63 -5.53
CA LYS A 210 -6.32 20.03 -5.74
C LYS A 210 -5.97 20.94 -4.55
N MET A 211 -5.64 20.34 -3.40
CA MET A 211 -5.27 21.01 -2.16
C MET A 211 -3.95 20.47 -1.61
N ASP A 212 -3.32 21.23 -0.73
CA ASP A 212 -2.06 20.82 -0.11
C ASP A 212 -2.27 19.63 0.85
N ILE A 213 -1.61 18.51 0.53
CA ILE A 213 -1.53 17.34 1.40
C ILE A 213 -0.10 17.24 1.88
N ILE A 214 0.10 17.50 3.17
CA ILE A 214 1.42 17.59 3.78
C ILE A 214 1.64 16.38 4.68
N TYR A 215 2.64 15.58 4.34
CA TYR A 215 3.15 14.50 5.17
C TYR A 215 4.21 15.08 6.10
N LYS A 216 4.01 14.94 7.41
CA LYS A 216 4.98 15.43 8.40
C LYS A 216 6.08 14.39 8.58
N LEU A 217 7.33 14.83 8.66
CA LEU A 217 8.44 13.98 9.08
C LEU A 217 8.46 13.88 10.61
N GLU A 218 8.40 12.67 11.13
CA GLU A 218 8.40 12.34 12.56
C GLU A 218 9.58 11.39 12.86
N ASN A 219 10.19 11.56 14.04
CA ASN A 219 11.26 10.71 14.56
C ASN A 219 10.71 9.78 15.65
#